data_AF-A0A8H9GRC5-F1
#
_entry.id   AF-A0A8H9GRC5-F1
#
_cell.length_a   1.000
_cell.length_b   1.000
_cell.length_c   1.000
_cell.angle_alpha   90.00
_cell.angle_beta   90.00
_cell.angle_gamma   90.00
#
_symmetry.space_group_name_H-M   'P 1'
#
loop_
_entity.id
_entity.type
_entity.pdbx_description
1 polymer ?
#
loop_
_entity_poly.entity_id
_entity_poly.type
_entity_poly.pdbx_seq_one_letter_code
_entity_poly.pdbx_strand_id
1 'polypeptide(L)'
;MPDRAALEGILYVLKTGIGWQHLPHQLGYGSGMTCWRRLRDWHAAGVFTRLHHVLLDRMAQAHQLDWTRACVDSTSVPAARGGPKRARTPRIVAGLAASVM
;
A
#
# COMPACT_ATOMS: atom_id res chain seq x y z
N MET A 1 8.06 19.29 13.93
CA MET A 1 7.25 19.61 12.74
C MET A 1 5.80 19.21 13.01
N PRO A 2 4.82 20.10 12.81
CA PRO A 2 3.40 19.79 13.00
C PRO A 2 2.88 18.69 12.05
N ASP A 3 1.95 17.87 12.53
CA ASP A 3 1.40 16.74 11.75
C ASP A 3 0.62 17.20 10.51
N ARG A 4 -0.09 18.32 10.62
CA ARG A 4 -0.81 18.94 9.48
C ARG A 4 0.13 19.27 8.32
N ALA A 5 1.23 19.95 8.61
CA ALA A 5 2.21 20.30 7.59
C ALA A 5 2.85 19.05 6.96
N ALA A 6 2.96 17.94 7.73
CA ALA A 6 3.55 16.69 7.23
C ALA A 6 2.58 16.02 6.26
N LEU A 7 1.30 15.99 6.63
CA LEU A 7 0.24 15.50 5.76
C LEU A 7 0.14 16.32 4.48
N GLU A 8 0.15 17.65 4.57
CA GLU A 8 0.11 18.55 3.40
C GLU A 8 1.30 18.32 2.47
N GLY A 9 2.53 18.21 3.01
CA GLY A 9 3.72 17.90 2.22
C GLY A 9 3.66 16.53 1.56
N ILE A 10 3.18 15.50 2.26
CA ILE A 10 2.96 14.16 1.69
C ILE A 10 1.96 14.24 0.54
N LEU A 11 0.81 14.87 0.74
CA LEU A 11 -0.23 14.97 -0.29
C LEU A 11 0.25 15.76 -1.50
N TYR A 12 1.02 16.83 -1.31
CA TYR A 12 1.60 17.59 -2.41
C TYR A 12 2.51 16.73 -3.29
N VAL A 13 3.44 15.99 -2.66
CA VAL A 13 4.35 15.08 -3.37
C VAL A 13 3.57 14.00 -4.12
N LEU A 14 2.58 13.37 -3.47
CA LEU A 14 1.78 12.30 -4.10
C LEU A 14 0.90 12.83 -5.25
N LYS A 15 0.37 14.05 -5.13
CA LYS A 15 -0.49 14.67 -6.14
C LYS A 15 0.30 15.11 -7.39
N THR A 16 1.52 15.61 -7.19
CA THR A 16 2.35 16.18 -8.26
C THR A 16 3.34 15.17 -8.85
N GLY A 17 3.66 14.10 -8.11
CA GLY A 17 4.63 13.09 -8.52
C GLY A 17 6.09 13.55 -8.44
N ILE A 18 6.37 14.69 -7.83
CA ILE A 18 7.75 15.19 -7.68
C ILE A 18 8.57 14.29 -6.74
N GLY A 19 9.89 14.30 -6.89
CA GLY A 19 10.76 13.64 -5.92
C GLY A 19 10.71 14.33 -4.55
N TRP A 20 10.84 13.57 -3.46
CA TRP A 20 10.83 14.10 -2.09
C TRP A 20 11.84 15.23 -1.84
N GLN A 21 12.98 15.21 -2.53
CA GLN A 21 14.02 16.24 -2.42
C GLN A 21 13.63 17.57 -3.10
N HIS A 22 12.63 17.53 -3.99
CA HIS A 22 12.16 18.68 -4.75
C HIS A 22 10.94 19.37 -4.10
N LEU A 23 10.51 18.93 -2.92
CA LEU A 23 9.40 19.57 -2.21
C LEU A 23 9.78 21.03 -1.90
N PRO A 24 9.02 22.03 -2.40
CA PRO A 24 9.38 23.43 -2.21
C PRO A 24 9.31 23.84 -0.73
N HIS A 25 10.45 24.29 -0.18
CA HIS A 25 10.52 24.70 1.23
C HIS A 25 9.66 25.96 1.52
N GLN A 26 9.41 26.80 0.51
CA GLN A 26 8.60 28.02 0.62
C GLN A 26 7.14 27.75 1.00
N LEU A 27 6.65 26.52 0.80
CA LEU A 27 5.28 26.13 1.14
C LEU A 27 5.09 25.82 2.64
N GLY A 28 6.15 25.79 3.43
CA GLY A 28 6.06 25.59 4.88
C GLY A 28 5.81 24.15 5.33
N TYR A 29 5.85 23.17 4.42
CA TYR A 29 5.71 21.73 4.73
C TYR A 29 6.95 21.10 5.36
N GLY A 30 8.00 21.89 5.63
CA GLY A 30 9.30 21.38 6.04
C GLY A 30 10.02 20.64 4.89
N SER A 31 11.00 19.80 5.24
CA SER A 31 11.74 19.01 4.26
C SER A 31 10.93 17.82 3.79
N GLY A 32 10.96 17.53 2.49
CA GLY A 32 10.29 16.34 1.94
C GLY A 32 10.87 15.03 2.48
N MET A 33 12.12 14.99 2.95
CA MET A 33 12.67 13.80 3.61
C MET A 33 12.02 13.56 4.99
N THR A 34 11.65 14.64 5.69
CA THR A 34 10.88 14.55 6.94
C THR A 34 9.45 14.08 6.66
N CYS A 35 8.83 14.56 5.58
CA CYS A 35 7.53 14.08 5.11
C CYS A 35 7.57 12.57 4.78
N TRP A 36 8.61 12.11 4.06
CA TRP A 36 8.79 10.70 3.73
C TRP A 36 8.95 9.81 4.98
N ARG A 37 9.81 10.21 5.93
CA ARG A 37 9.95 9.49 7.19
C ARG A 37 8.61 9.39 7.93
N ARG A 38 7.87 10.50 7.96
CA ARG A 38 6.54 10.53 8.59
C ARG A 38 5.55 9.59 7.90
N LEU A 39 5.51 9.60 6.57
CA LEU A 39 4.69 8.69 5.78
C LEU A 39 4.99 7.23 6.12
N ARG A 40 6.27 6.85 6.17
CA ARG A 40 6.71 5.50 6.53
C ARG A 40 6.26 5.12 7.95
N ASP A 41 6.51 5.98 8.92
CA ASP A 41 6.21 5.70 10.33
C ASP A 41 4.68 5.61 10.55
N TRP A 42 3.90 6.47 9.88
CA TRP A 42 2.44 6.44 9.90
C TRP A 42 1.86 5.21 9.20
N HIS A 43 2.48 4.77 8.11
CA HIS A 43 2.11 3.53 7.45
C HIS A 43 2.33 2.33 8.36
N ALA A 44 3.51 2.23 8.99
CA ALA A 44 3.81 1.18 9.96
C ALA A 44 2.86 1.21 11.18
N ALA A 45 2.45 2.39 11.63
CA ALA A 45 1.49 2.57 12.71
C ALA A 45 0.01 2.43 12.29
N GLY A 46 -0.28 2.06 11.02
CA GLY A 46 -1.64 1.87 10.51
C GLY A 46 -2.52 3.13 10.55
N VAL A 47 -1.91 4.33 10.49
CA VAL A 47 -2.64 5.60 10.54
C VAL A 47 -3.59 5.75 9.36
N PHE A 48 -3.13 5.42 8.15
CA PHE A 48 -3.94 5.54 6.93
C PHE A 48 -5.12 4.57 6.92
N THR A 49 -4.94 3.34 7.41
CA THR A 49 -6.04 2.38 7.56
C THR A 49 -7.12 2.91 8.50
N ARG A 50 -6.72 3.43 9.66
CA ARG A 50 -7.66 4.04 10.62
C ARG A 50 -8.35 5.26 10.05
N LEU A 51 -7.61 6.14 9.38
CA LEU A 51 -8.15 7.33 8.72
C LEU A 51 -9.19 6.94 7.65
N HIS A 52 -8.90 5.92 6.86
CA HIS A 52 -9.82 5.43 5.83
C HIS A 52 -11.15 4.97 6.43
N HIS A 53 -11.13 4.17 7.50
CA HIS A 53 -12.35 3.74 8.19
C HIS A 53 -13.13 4.93 8.76
N VAL A 54 -12.47 5.89 9.41
CA VAL A 54 -13.13 7.10 9.94
C VAL A 54 -13.82 7.90 8.82
N LEU A 55 -13.20 8.00 7.65
CA LEU A 55 -13.81 8.67 6.51
C LEU A 55 -15.01 7.90 5.96
N LEU A 56 -14.89 6.58 5.81
CA LEU A 56 -15.99 5.72 5.38
C LEU A 56 -17.18 5.81 6.34
N ASP A 57 -16.94 5.73 7.64
CA ASP A 57 -18.00 5.84 8.66
C ASP A 57 -18.72 7.19 8.55
N ARG A 58 -17.97 8.30 8.41
CA ARG A 58 -18.56 9.63 8.23
C ARG A 58 -19.39 9.73 6.95
N MET A 59 -18.89 9.19 5.84
CA MET A 59 -19.63 9.20 4.57
C MET A 59 -20.88 8.31 4.62
N ALA A 60 -20.81 7.18 5.33
CA ALA A 60 -21.96 6.30 5.56
C ALA A 60 -23.06 7.05 6.32
N GLN A 61 -22.69 7.71 7.43
CA GLN A 61 -23.62 8.53 8.22
C GLN A 61 -24.20 9.71 7.44
N ALA A 62 -23.42 10.27 6.50
CA ALA A 62 -23.88 11.34 5.63
C ALA A 62 -24.69 10.85 4.41
N HIS A 63 -24.93 9.54 4.27
CA HIS A 63 -25.56 8.92 3.10
C HIS A 63 -24.86 9.27 1.76
N GLN A 64 -23.54 9.43 1.78
CA GLN A 64 -22.72 9.79 0.62
C GLN A 64 -22.01 8.59 -0.02
N LEU A 65 -22.17 7.39 0.54
CA LEU A 65 -21.64 6.16 -0.04
C LEU A 65 -22.64 5.60 -1.06
N ASP A 66 -22.19 5.47 -2.31
CA ASP A 66 -22.92 4.73 -3.35
C ASP A 66 -22.67 3.23 -3.18
N TRP A 67 -23.58 2.58 -2.47
CA TRP A 67 -23.52 1.13 -2.23
C TRP A 67 -23.85 0.27 -3.46
N THR A 68 -24.33 0.88 -4.55
CA THR A 68 -24.61 0.14 -5.80
C THR A 68 -23.34 -0.19 -6.56
N ARG A 69 -22.21 0.43 -6.21
CA ARG A 69 -20.93 0.29 -6.89
C ARG A 69 -19.86 -0.17 -5.90
N ALA A 70 -19.25 -1.31 -6.17
CA ALA A 70 -18.03 -1.74 -5.51
C ALA A 70 -16.89 -1.74 -6.53
N CYS A 71 -15.82 -1.00 -6.24
CA CYS A 71 -14.58 -1.05 -7.03
C CYS A 71 -13.57 -1.91 -6.28
N VAL A 72 -13.17 -3.03 -6.87
CA VAL A 72 -12.05 -3.84 -6.40
C VAL A 72 -10.91 -3.60 -7.37
N ASP A 73 -9.96 -2.74 -7.02
CA ASP A 73 -8.76 -2.55 -7.81
C ASP A 73 -7.69 -3.56 -7.38
N SER A 74 -7.32 -4.46 -8.30
CA SER A 74 -6.11 -5.24 -8.15
C SER A 74 -5.32 -5.15 -9.45
N THR A 75 -4.08 -4.69 -9.37
CA THR A 75 -3.19 -4.66 -10.53
C THR A 75 -2.05 -5.61 -10.28
N SER A 76 -2.08 -6.76 -10.95
CA SER A 76 -0.97 -7.71 -10.93
C SER A 76 0.01 -7.32 -12.03
N VAL A 77 1.16 -6.75 -11.68
CA VAL A 77 2.24 -6.49 -12.63
C VAL A 77 3.21 -7.67 -12.66
N PRO A 78 3.61 -8.17 -13.85
CA PRO A 78 4.63 -9.19 -13.95
C PRO A 78 5.92 -8.72 -13.27
N ALA A 79 6.57 -9.61 -12.51
CA ALA A 79 7.90 -9.32 -12.00
C ALA A 79 8.84 -9.06 -13.20
N ALA A 80 9.47 -7.89 -13.23
CA ALA A 80 10.37 -7.48 -14.32
C ALA A 80 11.53 -8.47 -14.57
N ARG A 81 11.84 -9.30 -13.56
CA ARG A 81 12.78 -10.43 -13.67
C ARG A 81 12.06 -11.70 -13.25
N GLY A 82 11.46 -12.39 -14.22
CA GLY A 82 10.92 -13.73 -14.00
C GLY A 82 12.07 -14.70 -13.72
N GLY A 83 12.06 -15.34 -12.55
CA GLY A 83 12.92 -16.50 -12.29
C GLY A 83 12.60 -17.64 -13.28
N PRO A 84 13.50 -18.60 -13.48
CA PRO A 84 13.26 -19.72 -14.37
C PRO A 84 11.94 -20.42 -14.01
N LYS A 85 11.15 -20.79 -15.02
CA LYS A 85 9.93 -21.59 -14.83
C LYS A 85 10.27 -22.79 -13.97
N ARG A 86 9.56 -22.96 -12.84
CA ARG A 86 9.70 -24.15 -12.00
C ARG A 86 9.51 -25.37 -12.90
N ALA A 87 10.48 -26.30 -12.85
CA ALA A 87 10.36 -27.58 -13.53
C ALA A 87 9.10 -28.29 -13.04
N ARG A 88 8.46 -29.04 -13.94
CA ARG A 88 7.27 -29.83 -13.61
C ARG A 88 7.60 -30.75 -12.43
N THR A 89 6.92 -30.58 -11.31
CA THR A 89 7.07 -31.45 -10.14
C THR A 89 6.80 -32.90 -10.57
N PRO A 90 7.74 -33.84 -10.41
CA PRO A 90 7.49 -35.25 -10.69
C PRO A 90 6.34 -35.73 -9.81
N ARG A 91 5.36 -36.41 -10.40
CA ARG A 91 4.34 -37.11 -9.59
C ARG A 91 5.04 -38.28 -8.93
N ILE A 92 5.12 -38.26 -7.60
CA ILE A 92 5.48 -39.44 -6.83
C ILE A 92 4.33 -40.43 -7.03
N VAL A 93 4.55 -41.49 -7.81
CA VAL A 93 3.66 -42.65 -7.79
C VAL A 93 3.86 -43.30 -6.43
N ALA A 94 2.77 -43.51 -5.70
CA ALA A 94 2.81 -44.27 -4.45
C ALA A 94 3.27 -45.70 -4.76
N GLY A 95 4.48 -46.05 -4.30
CA GLY A 95 4.94 -47.44 -4.30
C GLY A 95 4.29 -48.18 -3.14
N LEU A 96 3.69 -49.34 -3.40
CA LEU A 96 3.25 -50.27 -2.36
C LEU A 96 4.48 -50.76 -1.59
N ALA A 97 4.54 -50.48 -0.29
CA ALA A 97 5.54 -51.06 0.59
C ALA A 97 5.26 -52.56 0.75
N ALA A 98 6.26 -53.40 0.49
CA ALA A 98 6.19 -54.82 0.82
C ALA A 98 6.31 -54.97 2.35
N SER A 99 5.26 -55.48 3.00
CA SER A 99 5.35 -55.95 4.38
C SER A 99 6.17 -57.24 4.43
N VAL A 100 7.23 -57.25 5.22
CA VAL A 100 7.94 -58.48 5.63
C VAL A 100 7.33 -58.95 6.95
N MET A 101 7.01 -60.25 6.98
CA MET A 101 6.42 -61.00 8.11
C MET A 101 7.48 -61.41 9.12
#